data_AF-M0E947-F1
#
_entry.id   AF-M0E947-F1
#
_cell.length_a   1.000
_cell.length_b   1.000
_cell.length_c   1.000
_cell.angle_alpha   90.00
_cell.angle_beta   90.00
_cell.angle_gamma   90.00
#
_symmetry.space_group_name_H-M   'P 1'
#
loop_
_entity.id
_entity.type
_entity.pdbx_description
1 polymer ?
#
loop_
_entity_poly.entity_id
_entity_poly.type
_entity_poly.pdbx_seq_one_letter_code
_entity_poly.pdbx_strand_id
1 'polypeptide(L)'
;MADRRQPDATLTVAGDESFVADETAVRSVLENLFRNAAVHAGTDPAVAAVALDGGFAVVDDGPGVPPAERDRVFDRGYTTADAGTGIGLASVATLAASHGWTVGVGPGRGTAEGEARASATAVGDGAAFVVAFGDRPAEAVASPVIADADALVTVSEPPAPES
;
A
#
# COMPACT_ATOMS: atom_id res chain seq x y z
N MET A 1 -31.61 -9.36 5.57
CA MET A 1 -30.17 -9.08 5.73
C MET A 1 -29.53 -9.35 4.38
N ALA A 2 -29.07 -8.31 3.68
CA ALA A 2 -28.46 -8.50 2.37
C ALA A 2 -27.09 -9.17 2.55
N ASP A 3 -26.91 -10.31 1.88
CA ASP A 3 -25.62 -10.97 1.70
C ASP A 3 -24.72 -10.00 0.94
N ARG A 4 -23.88 -9.24 1.67
CA ARG A 4 -22.91 -8.33 1.07
C ARG A 4 -21.73 -9.18 0.60
N ARG A 5 -21.93 -9.94 -0.47
CA ARG A 5 -20.83 -10.50 -1.25
C ARG A 5 -19.95 -9.33 -1.65
N GLN A 6 -18.71 -9.34 -1.18
CA GLN A 6 -17.71 -8.48 -1.79
C GLN A 6 -17.56 -8.92 -3.25
N PRO A 7 -17.32 -7.99 -4.19
CA PRO A 7 -17.02 -8.35 -5.57
C PRO A 7 -15.87 -9.36 -5.61
N ASP A 8 -15.87 -10.23 -6.62
CA ASP A 8 -14.73 -11.12 -6.83
C ASP A 8 -13.50 -10.24 -7.11
N ALA A 9 -12.42 -10.45 -6.36
CA ALA A 9 -11.18 -9.68 -6.50
C ALA A 9 -10.05 -10.59 -6.96
N THR A 10 -9.17 -10.08 -7.81
CA THR A 10 -7.99 -10.82 -8.26
C THR A 10 -6.77 -10.38 -7.45
N LEU A 11 -6.11 -11.32 -6.77
CA LEU A 11 -4.84 -11.07 -6.08
C LEU A 11 -3.70 -11.74 -6.84
N THR A 12 -2.72 -10.94 -7.26
CA THR A 12 -1.43 -11.41 -7.78
C THR A 12 -0.36 -11.24 -6.71
N VAL A 13 0.47 -12.26 -6.49
CA VAL A 13 1.64 -12.16 -5.61
C VAL A 13 2.90 -12.26 -6.47
N ALA A 14 3.81 -11.31 -6.31
CA ALA A 14 5.04 -11.20 -7.08
C ALA A 14 6.25 -11.13 -6.16
N GLY A 15 7.36 -11.76 -6.59
CA GLY A 15 8.60 -11.84 -5.82
C GLY A 15 8.64 -13.01 -4.83
N ASP A 16 9.84 -13.29 -4.36
CA ASP A 16 10.19 -14.38 -3.43
C ASP A 16 11.07 -13.89 -2.26
N GLU A 17 11.12 -12.57 -2.05
CA GLU A 17 11.84 -11.95 -0.94
C GLU A 17 11.27 -12.36 0.42
N SER A 18 12.15 -12.42 1.42
CA SER A 18 11.79 -12.74 2.81
C SER A 18 12.44 -11.76 3.77
N PHE A 19 11.73 -11.44 4.85
CA PHE A 19 12.15 -10.43 5.82
C PHE A 19 11.77 -10.84 7.24
N VAL A 20 12.52 -10.34 8.21
CA VAL A 20 12.23 -10.52 9.64
C VAL A 20 11.38 -9.34 10.11
N ALA A 21 10.11 -9.61 10.41
CA ALA A 21 9.14 -8.62 10.87
C ALA A 21 8.15 -9.25 11.85
N ASP A 22 7.40 -8.43 12.58
CA ASP A 22 6.26 -8.91 13.37
C ASP A 22 5.13 -9.38 12.42
N GLU A 23 4.87 -10.68 12.41
CA GLU A 23 3.87 -11.31 11.52
C GLU A 23 2.46 -10.71 11.71
N THR A 24 2.09 -10.39 12.96
CA THR A 24 0.76 -9.86 13.26
C THR A 24 0.62 -8.43 12.76
N ALA A 25 1.67 -7.62 12.90
CA ALA A 25 1.71 -6.28 12.36
C ALA A 25 1.67 -6.28 10.83
N VAL A 26 2.48 -7.12 10.17
CA VAL A 26 2.48 -7.25 8.69
C VAL A 26 1.11 -7.71 8.19
N ARG A 27 0.52 -8.73 8.80
CA ARG A 27 -0.84 -9.18 8.47
C ARG A 27 -1.85 -8.05 8.58
N SER A 28 -1.81 -7.29 9.68
CA SER A 28 -2.73 -6.17 9.90
C SER A 28 -2.55 -5.07 8.85
N VAL A 29 -1.31 -4.78 8.45
CA VAL A 29 -1.04 -3.82 7.36
C VAL A 29 -1.64 -4.31 6.05
N LEU A 30 -1.34 -5.55 5.65
CA LEU A 30 -1.87 -6.14 4.42
C LEU A 30 -3.40 -6.16 4.39
N GLU A 31 -4.06 -6.56 5.48
CA GLU A 31 -5.52 -6.55 5.57
C GLU A 31 -6.13 -5.15 5.38
N ASN A 32 -5.48 -4.12 5.91
CA ASN A 32 -5.92 -2.74 5.72
C ASN A 32 -5.72 -2.27 4.28
N LEU A 33 -4.58 -2.59 3.66
CA LEU A 33 -4.30 -2.23 2.27
C LEU A 33 -5.22 -2.95 1.29
N PHE A 34 -5.45 -4.26 1.46
CA PHE A 34 -6.36 -5.03 0.61
C PHE A 34 -7.81 -4.57 0.76
N ARG A 35 -8.24 -4.25 1.98
CA ARG A 35 -9.56 -3.64 2.20
C ARG A 35 -9.68 -2.30 1.48
N ASN A 36 -8.63 -1.47 1.54
CA ASN A 36 -8.61 -0.18 0.86
C ASN A 36 -8.76 -0.36 -0.65
N ALA A 37 -7.97 -1.24 -1.25
CA ALA A 37 -8.08 -1.57 -2.67
C ALA A 37 -9.47 -2.09 -3.03
N ALA A 38 -10.04 -3.03 -2.25
CA ALA A 38 -11.38 -3.58 -2.50
C ALA A 38 -12.52 -2.53 -2.44
N VAL A 39 -12.32 -1.45 -1.68
CA VAL A 39 -13.30 -0.36 -1.59
C VAL A 39 -13.11 0.67 -2.70
N HIS A 40 -11.87 0.95 -3.09
CA HIS A 40 -11.54 2.11 -3.91
C HIS A 40 -11.15 1.79 -5.36
N ALA A 41 -10.75 0.56 -5.69
CA ALA A 41 -10.33 0.19 -7.03
C ALA A 41 -11.49 -0.14 -7.99
N GLY A 42 -12.73 -0.20 -7.49
CA GLY A 42 -13.94 -0.28 -8.31
C GLY A 42 -14.60 -1.65 -8.35
N THR A 43 -15.10 -2.05 -9.52
CA THR A 43 -15.79 -3.34 -9.72
C THR A 43 -14.78 -4.36 -10.21
N ASP A 44 -14.68 -5.50 -9.53
CA ASP A 44 -13.72 -6.59 -9.78
C ASP A 44 -12.23 -6.16 -9.70
N PRO A 45 -11.79 -5.63 -8.54
CA PRO A 45 -10.48 -5.02 -8.38
C PRO A 45 -9.34 -6.03 -8.58
N ALA A 46 -8.30 -5.62 -9.31
CA ALA A 46 -7.05 -6.34 -9.41
C ALA A 46 -6.01 -5.73 -8.48
N VAL A 47 -5.47 -6.55 -7.58
CA VAL A 47 -4.50 -6.13 -6.57
C VAL A 47 -3.25 -6.97 -6.70
N ALA A 48 -2.09 -6.34 -6.61
CA ALA A 48 -0.80 -7.02 -6.56
C ALA A 48 -0.11 -6.78 -5.22
N ALA A 49 0.33 -7.86 -4.57
CA ALA A 49 1.26 -7.82 -3.46
C ALA A 49 2.66 -8.17 -3.97
N VAL A 50 3.61 -7.25 -3.82
CA VAL A 50 4.97 -7.38 -4.36
C VAL A 50 5.95 -7.44 -3.20
N ALA A 51 6.68 -8.55 -3.08
CA ALA A 51 7.81 -8.64 -2.16
C ALA A 51 9.00 -7.88 -2.76
N LEU A 52 9.60 -6.98 -1.99
CA LEU A 52 10.65 -6.06 -2.44
C LEU A 52 11.87 -6.20 -1.54
N ASP A 53 13.06 -5.92 -2.07
CA ASP A 53 14.26 -5.88 -1.24
C ASP A 53 14.10 -4.81 -0.15
N GLY A 54 14.07 -5.25 1.11
CA GLY A 54 13.86 -4.38 2.28
C GLY A 54 12.40 -4.00 2.55
N GLY A 55 11.40 -4.64 1.94
CA GLY A 55 9.99 -4.29 2.17
C GLY A 55 8.98 -5.05 1.33
N PHE A 56 7.80 -4.45 1.17
CA PHE A 56 6.79 -4.93 0.23
C PHE A 56 5.93 -3.77 -0.27
N ALA A 57 5.19 -4.01 -1.34
CA ALA A 57 4.18 -3.09 -1.83
C ALA A 57 2.83 -3.76 -2.05
N VAL A 58 1.75 -3.00 -1.92
CA VAL A 58 0.42 -3.35 -2.41
C VAL A 58 0.04 -2.32 -3.46
N VAL A 59 -0.28 -2.79 -4.67
CA VAL A 59 -0.65 -1.94 -5.80
C VAL A 59 -2.02 -2.37 -6.32
N ASP A 60 -2.90 -1.41 -6.57
CA ASP A 60 -4.22 -1.65 -7.17
C ASP A 60 -4.33 -1.09 -8.61
N ASP A 61 -5.40 -1.47 -9.31
CA ASP A 61 -5.79 -0.97 -10.63
C ASP A 61 -6.86 0.13 -10.56
N GLY A 62 -6.98 0.77 -9.40
CA GLY A 62 -7.93 1.85 -9.17
C GLY A 62 -7.50 3.19 -9.76
N PRO A 63 -8.25 4.27 -9.48
CA PRO A 63 -7.91 5.61 -9.94
C PRO A 63 -6.65 6.21 -9.28
N GLY A 64 -6.08 5.52 -8.29
CA GLY A 64 -4.97 6.01 -7.48
C GLY A 64 -5.38 7.07 -6.45
N VAL A 65 -4.38 7.57 -5.71
CA VAL A 65 -4.57 8.68 -4.76
C VAL A 65 -4.15 10.00 -5.41
N PRO A 66 -5.05 11.01 -5.49
CA PRO A 66 -4.71 12.34 -6.00
C PRO A 66 -3.51 12.94 -5.25
N PRO A 67 -2.55 13.61 -5.93
CA PRO A 67 -1.35 14.16 -5.28
C PRO A 67 -1.64 15.03 -4.06
N ALA A 68 -2.69 15.86 -4.11
CA ALA A 68 -3.09 16.75 -3.02
C ALA A 68 -3.64 16.03 -1.78
N GLU A 69 -3.97 14.74 -1.89
CA GLU A 69 -4.52 13.93 -0.80
C GLU A 69 -3.47 13.03 -0.16
N ARG A 70 -2.35 12.75 -0.84
CA ARG A 70 -1.32 11.79 -0.40
C ARG A 70 -0.72 12.12 0.96
N ASP A 71 -0.59 13.40 1.30
CA ASP A 71 -0.08 13.84 2.61
C ASP A 71 -1.07 13.54 3.75
N ARG A 72 -2.35 13.34 3.42
CA ARG A 72 -3.45 13.24 4.38
C ARG A 72 -4.10 11.87 4.43
N VAL A 73 -3.83 10.98 3.46
CA VAL A 73 -4.47 9.65 3.44
C VAL A 73 -4.14 8.79 4.67
N PHE A 74 -3.05 9.10 5.35
CA PHE A 74 -2.65 8.44 6.60
C PHE A 74 -3.17 9.15 7.86
N ASP A 75 -3.83 10.31 7.73
CA ASP A 75 -4.44 11.02 8.84
C ASP A 75 -5.59 10.20 9.43
N ARG A 76 -5.72 10.25 10.76
CA ARG A 76 -6.86 9.64 11.44
C ARG A 76 -8.17 10.26 10.97
N GLY A 77 -9.14 9.40 10.63
CA GLY A 77 -10.48 9.83 10.20
C GLY A 77 -10.56 10.35 8.77
N TYR A 78 -9.43 10.41 8.04
CA TYR A 78 -9.46 10.76 6.63
C TYR A 78 -10.07 9.62 5.81
N THR A 79 -11.11 9.94 5.03
CA THR A 79 -11.72 9.00 4.11
C THR A 79 -12.47 9.73 3.01
N THR A 80 -12.44 9.17 1.80
CA THR A 80 -13.19 9.65 0.64
C THR A 80 -14.42 8.77 0.35
N ALA A 81 -14.62 7.69 1.11
CA ALA A 81 -15.76 6.79 0.96
C ALA A 81 -16.93 7.21 1.87
N ASP A 82 -18.16 7.15 1.35
CA ASP A 82 -19.38 7.54 2.07
C ASP A 82 -19.61 6.80 3.40
N ALA A 83 -19.04 5.59 3.55
CA ALA A 83 -19.12 4.77 4.76
C ALA A 83 -17.73 4.36 5.31
N GLY A 84 -16.66 5.04 4.90
CA GLY A 84 -15.33 4.80 5.42
C GLY A 84 -15.17 5.39 6.82
N THR A 85 -14.43 4.71 7.70
CA THR A 85 -14.15 5.22 9.05
C THR A 85 -12.84 6.02 9.11
N GLY A 86 -12.04 5.99 8.04
CA GLY A 86 -10.70 6.58 8.02
C GLY A 86 -9.71 5.94 9.00
N ILE A 87 -9.99 4.73 9.47
CA ILE A 87 -9.14 4.01 10.44
C ILE A 87 -8.05 3.21 9.73
N GLY A 88 -8.28 2.76 8.50
CA GLY A 88 -7.44 1.77 7.83
C GLY A 88 -6.00 2.22 7.64
N LEU A 89 -5.78 3.25 6.82
CA LEU A 89 -4.44 3.77 6.52
C LEU A 89 -3.79 4.45 7.74
N ALA A 90 -4.57 5.08 8.62
CA ALA A 90 -4.06 5.58 9.89
C ALA A 90 -3.51 4.46 10.80
N SER A 91 -4.13 3.27 10.76
CA SER A 91 -3.61 2.08 11.46
C SER A 91 -2.32 1.58 10.81
N VAL A 92 -2.22 1.60 9.48
CA VAL A 92 -1.00 1.26 8.75
C VAL A 92 0.16 2.17 9.18
N ALA A 93 -0.05 3.49 9.17
CA ALA A 93 0.96 4.46 9.60
C ALA A 93 1.36 4.28 11.08
N THR A 94 0.39 4.02 11.96
CA THR A 94 0.66 3.76 13.39
C THR A 94 1.50 2.49 13.58
N LEU A 95 1.14 1.40 12.90
CA LEU A 95 1.89 0.14 12.96
C LEU A 95 3.31 0.34 12.41
N ALA A 96 3.45 0.95 11.24
CA ALA A 96 4.74 1.22 10.63
C ALA A 96 5.65 1.99 11.59
N ALA A 97 5.17 3.11 12.14
CA ALA A 97 5.92 3.92 13.09
C ALA A 97 6.31 3.12 14.36
N SER A 98 5.41 2.33 14.92
CA SER A 98 5.69 1.53 16.14
C SER A 98 6.76 0.45 15.95
N HIS A 99 6.99 0.04 14.70
CA HIS A 99 7.98 -0.98 14.33
C HIS A 99 9.23 -0.40 13.66
N GLY A 100 9.36 0.93 13.59
CA GLY A 100 10.48 1.59 12.91
C GLY A 100 10.49 1.35 11.40
N TRP A 101 9.31 1.22 10.80
CA TRP A 101 9.10 1.09 9.37
C TRP A 101 8.66 2.43 8.79
N THR A 102 8.81 2.57 7.48
CA THR A 102 8.25 3.69 6.73
C THR A 102 7.16 3.17 5.81
N VAL A 103 6.01 3.84 5.79
CA VAL A 103 4.98 3.61 4.77
C VAL A 103 4.99 4.78 3.78
N GLY A 104 4.75 4.52 2.51
CA GLY A 104 4.54 5.56 1.52
C GLY A 104 3.45 5.24 0.53
N VAL A 105 2.96 6.27 -0.16
CA VAL A 105 1.95 6.18 -1.21
C VAL A 105 2.38 6.95 -2.45
N GLY A 106 2.18 6.36 -3.62
CA GLY A 106 2.45 6.98 -4.90
C GLY A 106 1.63 6.36 -6.03
N PRO A 107 1.80 6.82 -7.28
CA PRO A 107 1.17 6.21 -8.44
C PRO A 107 1.90 4.91 -8.81
N GLY A 108 1.16 3.81 -8.93
CA GLY A 108 1.69 2.55 -9.46
C GLY A 108 2.13 2.73 -10.91
N ARG A 109 3.24 2.09 -11.29
CA ARG A 109 3.78 2.19 -12.67
C ARG A 109 3.23 1.14 -13.64
N GLY A 110 2.19 0.38 -13.26
CA GLY A 110 1.60 -0.69 -14.07
C GLY A 110 2.33 -2.03 -13.99
N THR A 111 3.66 -2.01 -13.77
CA THR A 111 4.51 -3.20 -13.75
C THR A 111 5.58 -3.15 -12.68
N ALA A 112 5.91 -4.30 -12.07
CA ALA A 112 7.09 -4.47 -11.22
C ALA A 112 8.27 -5.08 -12.00
N GLU A 113 9.45 -4.47 -11.89
CA GLU A 113 10.72 -5.01 -12.39
C GLU A 113 11.45 -5.78 -11.27
N GLY A 114 11.83 -7.03 -11.54
CA GLY A 114 12.66 -7.82 -10.62
C GLY A 114 14.04 -8.07 -11.21
N GLU A 115 15.09 -7.96 -10.40
CA GLU A 115 16.48 -8.17 -10.83
C GLU A 115 16.76 -9.62 -11.26
N ALA A 116 15.94 -10.59 -10.82
CA ALA A 116 16.22 -12.02 -11.02
C ALA A 116 15.68 -12.63 -12.33
N ARG A 117 14.63 -12.06 -12.97
CA ARG A 117 14.15 -12.51 -14.30
C ARG A 117 13.47 -11.37 -15.04
N ALA A 118 13.87 -11.16 -16.29
CA ALA A 118 13.42 -10.12 -17.22
C ALA A 118 11.93 -10.23 -17.67
N SER A 119 11.03 -10.63 -16.79
CA SER A 119 9.58 -10.58 -17.04
C SER A 119 8.98 -9.61 -16.04
N ALA A 120 8.64 -8.42 -16.52
CA ALA A 120 7.86 -7.46 -15.77
C ALA A 120 6.56 -8.13 -15.30
N THR A 121 6.22 -8.03 -14.02
CA THR A 121 4.93 -8.51 -13.51
C THR A 121 3.92 -7.39 -13.57
N ALA A 122 2.72 -7.62 -14.09
CA ALA A 122 1.65 -6.62 -14.01
C ALA A 122 1.27 -6.42 -12.55
N VAL A 123 1.32 -5.18 -12.07
CA VAL A 123 1.00 -4.83 -10.66
C VAL A 123 -0.06 -3.75 -10.51
N GLY A 124 -0.50 -3.11 -11.60
CA GLY A 124 -1.53 -2.06 -11.57
C GLY A 124 -0.98 -0.64 -11.66
N ASP A 125 -1.79 0.27 -12.19
CA ASP A 125 -1.50 1.68 -12.44
C ASP A 125 -2.22 2.64 -11.47
N GLY A 126 -2.90 2.07 -10.47
CA GLY A 126 -3.62 2.80 -9.43
C GLY A 126 -2.72 3.24 -8.27
N ALA A 127 -3.18 3.04 -7.04
CA ALA A 127 -2.42 3.42 -5.86
C ALA A 127 -1.36 2.36 -5.54
N ALA A 128 -0.12 2.78 -5.31
CA ALA A 128 0.95 1.94 -4.80
C ALA A 128 1.28 2.35 -3.36
N PHE A 129 1.03 1.44 -2.42
CA PHE A 129 1.41 1.57 -1.01
C PHE A 129 2.66 0.75 -0.75
N VAL A 130 3.75 1.41 -0.35
CA VAL A 130 5.06 0.77 -0.12
C VAL A 130 5.36 0.78 1.37
N VAL A 131 5.79 -0.36 1.91
CA VAL A 131 6.23 -0.50 3.30
C VAL A 131 7.69 -0.91 3.29
N ALA A 132 8.55 -0.04 3.82
CA ALA A 132 9.99 -0.26 3.94
C ALA A 132 10.35 -0.61 5.40
N PHE A 133 11.13 -1.67 5.58
CA PHE A 133 11.57 -2.13 6.88
C PHE A 133 12.94 -1.56 7.27
N GLY A 134 13.08 -1.18 8.55
CA GLY A 134 14.33 -0.66 9.10
C GLY A 134 14.75 0.64 8.44
N ASP A 135 16.07 0.82 8.26
CA ASP A 135 16.66 2.08 7.80
C ASP A 135 16.73 2.21 6.26
N ARG A 136 16.16 1.26 5.51
CA ARG A 136 16.11 1.34 4.05
C ARG A 136 15.17 2.49 3.64
N PRO A 137 15.63 3.45 2.83
CA PRO A 137 14.77 4.54 2.37
C PRO A 137 13.64 4.00 1.49
N ALA A 138 12.42 4.46 1.73
CA ALA A 138 11.24 3.95 1.06
C ALA A 138 11.28 4.17 -0.46
N GLU A 139 11.96 5.22 -0.93
CA GLU A 139 12.17 5.51 -2.35
C GLU A 139 12.98 4.42 -3.03
N ALA A 140 14.01 3.88 -2.36
CA ALA A 140 14.82 2.79 -2.90
C ALA A 140 13.99 1.49 -2.98
N VAL A 141 13.23 1.20 -1.92
CA VAL A 141 12.32 0.05 -1.87
C VAL A 141 11.23 0.17 -2.94
N ALA A 142 10.70 1.37 -3.16
CA ALA A 142 9.61 1.65 -4.10
C ALA A 142 10.00 1.60 -5.58
N SER A 143 11.28 1.75 -5.91
CA SER A 143 11.76 1.87 -7.30
C SER A 143 11.25 0.80 -8.28
N PRO A 144 10.99 -0.46 -7.87
CA PRO A 144 10.42 -1.46 -8.77
C PRO A 144 8.97 -1.20 -9.16
N VAL A 145 8.18 -0.50 -8.33
CA VAL A 145 6.73 -0.35 -8.45
C VAL A 145 6.25 1.09 -8.66
N ILE A 146 7.10 2.08 -8.39
CA ILE A 146 6.84 3.51 -8.59
C ILE A 146 7.97 4.07 -9.45
N ALA A 147 7.61 4.69 -10.58
CA ALA A 147 8.58 5.20 -11.56
C ALA A 147 9.20 6.54 -11.15
N ASP A 148 8.41 7.40 -10.50
CA ASP A 148 8.82 8.73 -10.06
C ASP A 148 8.90 8.77 -8.53
N ALA A 149 10.12 8.80 -8.00
CA ALA A 149 10.37 8.85 -6.56
C ALA A 149 9.85 10.16 -5.94
N ASP A 150 9.80 11.27 -6.69
CA ASP A 150 9.27 12.54 -6.20
C ASP A 150 7.74 12.50 -6.02
N ALA A 151 7.07 11.50 -6.63
CA ALA A 151 5.64 11.27 -6.47
C ALA A 151 5.30 10.43 -5.22
N LEU A 152 6.31 9.86 -4.54
CA LEU A 152 6.15 9.09 -3.31
C LEU A 152 6.03 10.03 -2.11
N VAL A 153 4.93 9.92 -1.38
CA VAL A 153 4.75 10.59 -0.09
C VAL A 153 4.90 9.55 1.01
N THR A 154 5.79 9.80 1.97
CA THR A 154 6.13 8.87 3.05
C THR A 154 5.70 9.38 4.42
N VAL A 155 5.42 8.44 5.32
CA VAL A 155 5.09 8.67 6.71
C VAL A 155 5.84 7.65 7.56
N SER A 156 6.63 8.15 8.51
CA SER A 156 7.38 7.33 9.47
C SER A 156 6.98 7.63 10.92
N GLU A 157 6.20 8.69 11.14
CA GLU A 157 5.68 9.07 12.46
C GLU A 157 4.19 8.74 12.55
N PRO A 158 3.67 8.39 13.74
CA PRO A 158 2.26 8.10 13.88
C PRO A 158 1.43 9.38 13.65
N PRO A 159 0.21 9.26 13.09
CA PRO A 159 -0.67 10.41 12.92
C PRO A 159 -1.00 11.05 14.27
N ALA A 160 -1.13 12.38 14.28
CA ALA A 160 -1.42 13.14 15.48
C ALA A 160 -2.72 12.67 16.19
N PRO A 161 -2.79 12.75 17.53
CA PRO A 161 -4.02 12.45 18.26
C PRO A 161 -5.14 13.44 17.91
N GLU A 162 -6.40 12.99 18.04
CA GLU A 162 -7.56 13.87 17.86
C GLU A 162 -7.54 15.01 18.89
N SER A 163 -7.80 16.24 18.42
CA SER A 163 -7.86 17.45 19.26
C SER A 163 -9.13 17.54 20.08
#